data_AF-A0A7Z8Z9Y1-F1
#
_entry.id   AF-A0A7Z8Z9Y1-F1
#
_cell.length_a   1.000
_cell.length_b   1.000
_cell.length_c   1.000
_cell.angle_alpha   90.00
_cell.angle_beta   90.00
_cell.angle_gamma   90.00
#
_symmetry.space_group_name_H-M   'P 1'
#
loop_
_entity.id
_entity.type
_entity.pdbx_description
1 polymer ?
#
loop_
_entity_poly.entity_id
_entity_poly.type
_entity_poly.pdbx_seq_one_letter_code
_entity_poly.pdbx_strand_id
1 'polypeptide(L)'
;MFIDIEEYARRIAEGDFASSSTSADGVFLIFDGKVDLETTAYLKHSCHEPYTAEMCWSQAVAWVITRDRMIKPSVDLNINISRVVKAAREIGYDAEVNINEKQYPVVFFKRNHSEDHHFYGNESFSVAIDRLRAEFFYIGLYANPDLIRKWNFERLKCLCLTGASL
;
A
#
# COMPACT_ATOMS: atom_id res chain seq x y z
N MET A 1 3.42 -24.62 1.66
CA MET A 1 4.45 -25.11 0.70
C MET A 1 5.24 -23.93 0.14
N PHE A 2 6.57 -23.92 0.24
CA PHE A 2 7.42 -22.84 -0.27
C PHE A 2 8.06 -23.22 -1.61
N ILE A 3 8.10 -22.30 -2.56
CA ILE A 3 8.87 -22.46 -3.81
C ILE A 3 9.68 -21.21 -4.11
N ASP A 4 10.77 -21.34 -4.84
CA ASP A 4 11.56 -20.18 -5.24
C ASP A 4 10.74 -19.22 -6.11
N ILE A 5 11.02 -17.92 -6.00
CA ILE A 5 10.26 -16.88 -6.70
C ILE A 5 10.31 -17.02 -8.23
N GLU A 6 11.44 -17.49 -8.76
CA GLU A 6 11.62 -17.75 -10.20
C GLU A 6 10.74 -18.90 -10.67
N GLU A 7 10.68 -19.97 -9.88
CA GLU A 7 9.84 -21.12 -10.14
C GLU A 7 8.35 -20.76 -10.04
N TYR A 8 7.99 -19.87 -9.11
CA TYR A 8 6.63 -19.36 -9.01
C TYR A 8 6.23 -18.52 -10.23
N ALA A 9 7.11 -17.61 -10.67
CA ALA A 9 6.89 -16.80 -11.86
C ALA A 9 6.72 -17.66 -13.12
N ARG A 10 7.54 -18.71 -13.26
CA ARG A 10 7.43 -19.69 -14.34
C ARG A 10 6.06 -20.38 -14.37
N ARG A 11 5.59 -20.88 -13.22
CA ARG A 11 4.27 -21.55 -13.10
C ARG A 11 3.09 -20.61 -13.38
N ILE A 12 3.18 -19.34 -12.98
CA ILE A 12 2.18 -18.33 -13.36
C ILE A 12 2.16 -18.15 -14.89
N ALA A 13 3.32 -18.01 -15.53
CA ALA A 13 3.42 -17.85 -16.98
C ALA A 13 2.88 -19.08 -17.75
N GLU A 14 3.00 -20.27 -17.16
CA GLU A 14 2.48 -21.53 -17.68
C GLU A 14 0.98 -21.75 -17.41
N GLY A 15 0.35 -20.87 -16.62
CA GLY A 15 -1.09 -20.90 -16.37
C GLY A 15 -1.54 -21.80 -15.23
N ASP A 16 -0.62 -22.34 -14.41
CA ASP A 16 -0.93 -23.27 -13.31
C ASP A 16 -1.85 -22.67 -12.23
N PHE A 17 -1.99 -21.35 -12.17
CA PHE A 17 -2.86 -20.64 -11.21
C PHE A 17 -4.03 -19.88 -11.86
N ALA A 18 -4.25 -20.11 -13.16
CA ALA A 18 -5.32 -19.51 -13.95
C ALA A 18 -6.58 -20.38 -13.90
N SER A 19 -7.34 -20.32 -12.81
CA SER A 19 -8.73 -20.79 -12.82
C SER A 19 -9.67 -19.82 -12.10
N SER A 20 -10.64 -19.35 -12.89
CA SER A 20 -11.83 -18.57 -12.56
C SER A 20 -11.66 -17.20 -11.87
N SER A 21 -12.05 -16.17 -12.64
CA SER A 21 -12.27 -14.76 -12.28
C SER A 21 -11.01 -13.91 -12.07
N THR A 22 -10.80 -13.04 -13.06
CA THR A 22 -9.92 -11.88 -13.04
C THR A 22 -10.07 -11.03 -11.78
N SER A 23 -9.02 -10.94 -10.97
CA SER A 23 -8.64 -9.67 -10.35
C SER A 23 -7.12 -9.59 -10.21
N ALA A 24 -6.57 -8.43 -10.53
CA ALA A 24 -5.15 -8.15 -10.68
C ALA A 24 -4.39 -8.02 -9.33
N ASP A 25 -4.87 -8.67 -8.25
CA ASP A 25 -4.52 -8.26 -6.89
C ASP A 25 -3.27 -8.96 -6.29
N GLY A 26 -2.71 -9.98 -6.94
CA GLY A 26 -1.34 -10.49 -6.74
C GLY A 26 -0.78 -10.46 -5.30
N VAL A 27 -1.47 -11.00 -4.31
CA VAL A 27 -0.96 -11.12 -2.94
C VAL A 27 -0.03 -12.33 -2.88
N PHE A 28 1.26 -12.11 -2.65
CA PHE A 28 2.25 -13.17 -2.51
C PHE A 28 2.99 -12.98 -1.19
N LEU A 29 3.17 -14.05 -0.44
CA LEU A 29 4.03 -14.07 0.73
C LEU A 29 5.39 -14.60 0.34
N ILE A 30 6.40 -13.74 0.44
CA ILE A 30 7.80 -14.11 0.18
C ILE A 30 8.52 -14.16 1.51
N PHE A 31 9.16 -15.29 1.80
CA PHE A 31 10.02 -15.48 2.95
C PHE A 31 11.34 -16.07 2.45
N ASP A 32 12.45 -15.39 2.70
CA ASP A 32 13.79 -15.85 2.31
C ASP A 32 13.91 -16.24 0.82
N GLY A 33 13.43 -15.37 -0.06
CA GLY A 33 13.44 -15.59 -1.52
C GLY A 33 12.42 -16.61 -2.04
N LYS A 34 11.60 -17.20 -1.16
CA LYS A 34 10.62 -18.23 -1.50
C LYS A 34 9.19 -17.76 -1.28
N VAL A 35 8.31 -18.12 -2.20
CA VAL A 35 6.87 -17.87 -2.15
C VAL A 35 6.18 -18.98 -1.36
N ASP A 36 5.46 -18.63 -0.30
CA ASP A 36 4.56 -19.55 0.38
C ASP A 36 3.26 -19.70 -0.41
N LEU A 37 3.12 -20.80 -1.15
CA LEU A 37 1.97 -21.08 -2.00
C LEU A 37 0.68 -21.32 -1.22
N GLU A 38 0.76 -21.92 -0.04
CA GLU A 38 -0.44 -22.26 0.73
C GLU A 38 -1.03 -20.99 1.32
N THR A 39 -0.20 -20.16 1.95
CA THR A 39 -0.68 -18.91 2.53
C THR A 39 -1.04 -17.91 1.42
N THR A 40 -0.30 -17.88 0.31
CA THR A 40 -0.68 -17.12 -0.90
C THR A 40 -2.05 -17.54 -1.44
N ALA A 41 -2.32 -18.85 -1.55
CA ALA A 41 -3.61 -19.37 -2.01
C ALA A 41 -4.73 -19.11 -0.99
N TYR A 42 -4.47 -19.28 0.31
CA TYR A 42 -5.42 -18.96 1.37
C TYR A 42 -5.82 -17.48 1.35
N LEU A 43 -4.85 -16.57 1.24
CA LEU A 43 -5.08 -15.13 1.13
C LEU A 43 -5.87 -14.75 -0.13
N LYS A 44 -5.69 -15.50 -1.23
CA LYS A 44 -6.45 -15.33 -2.48
C LYS A 44 -7.94 -15.68 -2.34
N HIS A 45 -8.28 -16.66 -1.49
CA HIS A 45 -9.65 -17.18 -1.38
C HIS A 45 -10.50 -16.56 -0.25
N SER A 46 -9.90 -15.77 0.63
CA SER A 46 -10.53 -15.29 1.85
C SER A 46 -10.69 -13.76 1.83
N CYS A 47 -11.38 -13.23 0.83
CA CYS A 47 -11.52 -11.79 0.56
C CYS A 47 -12.39 -11.01 1.57
N HIS A 48 -12.47 -11.39 2.84
CA HIS A 48 -13.35 -10.78 3.84
C HIS A 48 -12.63 -10.46 5.18
N GLU A 49 -11.42 -9.88 5.14
CA GLU A 49 -10.82 -8.99 6.17
C GLU A 49 -9.38 -8.57 5.75
N PRO A 50 -8.88 -7.36 6.10
CA PRO A 50 -7.61 -6.86 5.56
C PRO A 50 -6.40 -7.45 6.33
N TYR A 51 -5.82 -8.52 5.78
CA TYR A 51 -4.71 -9.27 6.36
C TYR A 51 -3.45 -8.44 6.69
N THR A 52 -2.78 -8.86 7.78
CA THR A 52 -1.39 -8.53 8.08
C THR A 52 -0.45 -9.65 7.65
N ALA A 53 0.53 -9.35 6.80
CA ALA A 53 1.61 -10.28 6.44
C ALA A 53 2.91 -9.93 7.16
N GLU A 54 3.62 -10.92 7.70
CA GLU A 54 4.97 -10.73 8.22
C GLU A 54 5.95 -10.70 7.05
N MET A 55 6.49 -9.52 6.76
CA MET A 55 7.53 -9.32 5.74
C MET A 55 8.50 -8.23 6.18
N CYS A 56 9.73 -8.25 5.67
CA CYS A 56 10.66 -7.16 5.90
C CYS A 56 10.26 -5.91 5.10
N TRP A 57 10.83 -4.76 5.47
CA TRP A 57 10.56 -3.51 4.76
C TRP A 57 10.94 -3.56 3.28
N SER A 58 12.07 -4.17 2.92
CA SER A 58 12.51 -4.23 1.53
C SER A 58 11.50 -5.00 0.66
N GLN A 59 10.87 -6.03 1.20
CA GLN A 59 9.77 -6.76 0.54
C GLN A 59 8.51 -5.88 0.39
N ALA A 60 8.13 -5.14 1.44
CA ALA A 60 6.98 -4.24 1.38
C ALA A 60 7.21 -3.09 0.38
N VAL A 61 8.44 -2.55 0.31
CA VAL A 61 8.86 -1.55 -0.68
C VAL A 61 8.79 -2.11 -2.10
N ALA A 62 9.35 -3.29 -2.36
CA ALA A 62 9.26 -3.93 -3.67
C ALA A 62 7.78 -4.11 -4.09
N TRP A 63 6.92 -4.52 -3.14
CA TRP A 63 5.50 -4.65 -3.40
C TRP A 63 4.83 -3.32 -3.78
N VAL A 64 5.11 -2.23 -3.07
CA VAL A 64 4.52 -0.90 -3.37
C VAL A 64 5.07 -0.34 -4.68
N ILE A 65 6.37 -0.47 -4.97
CA ILE A 65 6.99 0.01 -6.22
C ILE A 65 6.34 -0.65 -7.44
N THR A 66 6.15 -1.98 -7.40
CA THR A 66 5.53 -2.73 -8.52
C THR A 66 4.09 -2.33 -8.80
N ARG A 67 3.44 -1.65 -7.86
CA ARG A 67 2.04 -1.22 -7.93
C ARG A 67 1.89 0.29 -7.88
N ASP A 68 3.00 1.02 -7.88
CA ASP A 68 2.99 2.46 -7.72
C ASP A 68 2.13 3.11 -8.79
N ARG A 69 1.26 4.03 -8.38
CA ARG A 69 0.34 4.76 -9.28
C ARG A 69 -0.55 3.83 -10.12
N MET A 70 -0.81 2.58 -9.71
CA MET A 70 -1.76 1.71 -10.41
C MET A 70 -3.19 1.88 -9.92
N ILE A 71 -3.40 2.53 -8.77
CA ILE A 71 -4.71 2.61 -8.13
C ILE A 71 -5.33 3.97 -8.38
N LYS A 72 -6.44 3.96 -9.11
CA LYS A 72 -7.17 5.18 -9.40
C LYS A 72 -7.91 5.70 -8.14
N PRO A 73 -8.08 7.02 -8.02
CA PRO A 73 -8.91 7.59 -6.97
C PRO A 73 -10.36 7.17 -7.17
N SER A 74 -11.10 7.10 -6.08
CA SER A 74 -12.55 6.99 -6.13
C SER A 74 -13.17 8.32 -6.58
N VAL A 75 -14.35 8.27 -7.21
CA VAL A 75 -15.19 9.46 -7.38
C VAL A 75 -15.78 9.94 -6.06
N ASP A 76 -15.87 9.05 -5.07
CA ASP A 76 -16.28 9.39 -3.71
C ASP A 76 -15.08 9.90 -2.91
N LEU A 77 -15.13 11.18 -2.58
CA LEU A 77 -14.14 11.89 -1.79
C LEU A 77 -13.91 11.26 -0.41
N ASN A 78 -14.95 10.76 0.26
CA ASN A 78 -14.81 10.14 1.58
C ASN A 78 -13.99 8.85 1.51
N ILE A 79 -14.09 8.11 0.41
CA ILE A 79 -13.26 6.93 0.16
C ILE A 79 -11.79 7.36 0.00
N ASN A 80 -11.51 8.43 -0.74
CA ASN A 80 -10.15 8.93 -0.92
C ASN A 80 -9.55 9.43 0.40
N ILE A 81 -10.33 10.17 1.20
CA ILE A 81 -9.95 10.61 2.55
C ILE A 81 -9.59 9.40 3.42
N SER A 82 -10.46 8.41 3.47
CA SER A 82 -10.24 7.17 4.25
C SER A 82 -8.95 6.47 3.84
N ARG A 83 -8.67 6.39 2.54
CA ARG A 83 -7.45 5.76 2.02
C ARG A 83 -6.18 6.52 2.40
N VAL A 84 -6.18 7.85 2.29
CA VAL A 84 -5.03 8.68 2.70
C VAL A 84 -4.75 8.54 4.19
N VAL A 85 -5.80 8.57 5.03
CA VAL A 85 -5.66 8.37 6.48
C VAL A 85 -5.13 6.98 6.82
N LYS A 86 -5.60 5.95 6.11
CA LYS A 86 -5.11 4.58 6.25
C LYS A 86 -3.63 4.44 5.86
N ALA A 87 -3.21 5.04 4.75
CA ALA A 87 -1.82 5.06 4.30
C ALA A 87 -0.91 5.78 5.31
N ALA A 88 -1.33 6.95 5.80
CA ALA A 88 -0.57 7.73 6.78
C ALA A 88 -0.30 6.93 8.06
N ARG A 89 -1.33 6.25 8.59
CA ARG A 89 -1.21 5.40 9.78
C ARG A 89 -0.23 4.25 9.61
N GLU A 90 -0.11 3.68 8.41
CA GLU A 90 0.85 2.60 8.15
C GLU A 90 2.31 3.05 8.28
N ILE A 91 2.55 4.34 8.05
CA ILE A 91 3.88 4.97 8.15
C ILE A 91 4.05 5.65 9.53
N GLY A 92 3.05 5.53 10.41
CA GLY A 92 3.08 6.10 11.76
C GLY A 92 2.81 7.60 11.80
N TYR A 93 2.06 8.12 10.84
CA TYR A 93 1.46 9.44 10.92
C TYR A 93 0.00 9.33 11.37
N ASP A 94 -0.40 10.24 12.25
CA ASP A 94 -1.81 10.60 12.40
C ASP A 94 -2.18 11.56 11.27
N ALA A 95 -3.31 11.31 10.62
CA ALA A 95 -3.77 12.13 9.51
C ALA A 95 -5.17 12.67 9.77
N GLU A 96 -5.36 13.92 9.39
CA GLU A 96 -6.64 14.63 9.42
C GLU A 96 -6.86 15.26 8.04
N VAL A 97 -8.07 15.11 7.49
CA VAL A 97 -8.42 15.75 6.23
C VAL A 97 -9.68 16.58 6.44
N ASN A 98 -9.57 17.87 6.16
CA ASN A 98 -10.67 18.82 6.25
C ASN A 98 -10.99 19.36 4.85
N ILE A 99 -12.24 19.77 4.61
CA ILE A 99 -12.61 20.50 3.40
C ILE A 99 -12.71 21.97 3.77
N ASN A 100 -11.94 22.82 3.09
CA ASN A 100 -11.97 24.25 3.37
C ASN A 100 -13.19 24.94 2.74
N GLU A 101 -13.35 26.22 3.03
CA GLU A 101 -14.46 27.05 2.52
C GLU A 101 -14.54 27.11 0.99
N LYS A 102 -13.41 26.89 0.30
CA LYS A 102 -13.30 26.84 -1.16
C LYS A 102 -13.51 25.43 -1.73
N GLN A 103 -13.99 24.49 -0.91
CA GLN A 103 -14.22 23.08 -1.26
C GLN A 103 -12.94 22.32 -1.65
N TYR A 104 -11.77 22.79 -1.21
CA TYR A 104 -10.51 22.08 -1.42
C TYR A 104 -10.16 21.19 -0.22
N PRO A 105 -9.56 20.01 -0.45
CA PRO A 105 -9.10 19.17 0.62
C PRO A 105 -7.84 19.78 1.24
N VAL A 106 -7.78 19.72 2.56
CA VAL A 106 -6.66 20.14 3.37
C VAL A 106 -6.21 18.93 4.17
N VAL A 107 -4.99 18.46 3.90
CA VAL A 107 -4.44 17.24 4.51
C VAL A 107 -3.38 17.64 5.52
N PHE A 108 -3.53 17.17 6.76
CA PHE A 108 -2.58 17.35 7.86
C PHE A 108 -1.98 16.01 8.24
N PHE A 109 -0.65 15.95 8.32
CA PHE A 109 0.07 14.83 8.93
C PHE A 109 0.73 15.26 10.22
N LYS A 110 0.50 14.49 11.27
CA LYS A 110 1.02 14.70 12.62
C LYS A 110 1.83 13.47 13.03
N ARG A 111 2.97 13.70 13.69
CA ARG A 111 3.76 12.65 14.33
C ARG A 111 4.09 13.12 15.73
N ASN A 112 3.89 12.27 16.74
CA ASN A 112 4.07 12.61 18.16
C ASN A 112 3.33 13.88 18.60
N HIS A 113 2.11 14.09 18.09
CA HIS A 113 1.26 15.26 18.35
C HIS A 113 1.80 16.62 17.87
N SER A 114 2.95 16.68 17.20
CA SER A 114 3.38 17.84 16.41
C SER A 114 2.90 17.72 14.97
N GLU A 115 2.38 18.82 14.41
CA GLU A 115 2.11 18.93 12.97
C GLU A 115 3.43 18.92 12.21
N ASP A 116 3.55 17.99 11.27
CA ASP A 116 4.78 17.75 10.52
C ASP A 116 4.62 18.24 9.06
N HIS A 117 3.44 18.01 8.47
CA HIS A 117 3.15 18.40 7.10
C HIS A 117 1.71 18.88 6.91
N HIS A 118 1.54 19.85 6.01
CA HIS A 118 0.26 20.44 5.65
C HIS A 118 0.20 20.68 4.13
N PHE A 119 -0.88 20.21 3.49
CA PHE A 119 -1.10 20.30 2.05
C PHE A 119 -2.45 20.95 1.75
N TYR A 120 -2.46 21.91 0.83
CA TYR A 120 -3.65 22.67 0.44
C TYR A 120 -3.88 22.68 -1.09
N GLY A 121 -5.14 22.79 -1.50
CA GLY A 121 -5.53 22.95 -2.91
C GLY A 121 -5.93 21.64 -3.61
N ASN A 122 -6.24 21.73 -4.91
CA ASN A 122 -6.78 20.62 -5.71
C ASN A 122 -5.89 19.37 -5.75
N GLU A 123 -4.58 19.55 -5.62
CA GLU A 123 -3.60 18.48 -5.71
C GLU A 123 -3.18 17.95 -4.32
N SER A 124 -3.81 18.42 -3.23
CA SER A 124 -3.37 18.13 -1.87
C SER A 124 -3.31 16.63 -1.58
N PHE A 125 -4.25 15.84 -2.08
CA PHE A 125 -4.19 14.38 -1.97
C PHE A 125 -3.03 13.75 -2.73
N SER A 126 -2.76 14.22 -3.95
CA SER A 126 -1.62 13.73 -4.72
C SER A 126 -0.33 14.02 -3.98
N VAL A 127 -0.12 15.26 -3.56
CA VAL A 127 1.11 15.66 -2.87
C VAL A 127 1.25 14.93 -1.54
N ALA A 128 0.16 14.74 -0.81
CA ALA A 128 0.15 13.98 0.45
C ALA A 128 0.54 12.50 0.23
N ILE A 129 -0.02 11.82 -0.78
CA ILE A 129 0.34 10.44 -1.11
C ILE A 129 1.81 10.34 -1.59
N ASP A 130 2.28 11.29 -2.40
CA ASP A 130 3.68 11.32 -2.85
C ASP A 130 4.63 11.47 -1.65
N ARG A 131 4.30 12.31 -0.66
CA ARG A 131 5.06 12.44 0.58
C ARG A 131 5.09 11.14 1.38
N LEU A 132 3.95 10.48 1.54
CA LEU A 132 3.86 9.19 2.25
C LEU A 132 4.69 8.11 1.54
N ARG A 133 4.61 8.01 0.21
CA ARG A 133 5.45 7.08 -0.56
C ARG A 133 6.94 7.36 -0.39
N ALA A 134 7.35 8.63 -0.46
CA ALA A 134 8.75 8.99 -0.28
C ALA A 134 9.27 8.58 1.12
N GLU A 135 8.47 8.81 2.17
CA GLU A 135 8.82 8.39 3.52
C GLU A 135 8.87 6.85 3.64
N PHE A 136 7.89 6.15 3.07
CA PHE A 136 7.85 4.69 3.04
C PHE A 136 9.12 4.10 2.44
N PHE A 137 9.53 4.61 1.27
CA PHE A 137 10.74 4.19 0.58
C PHE A 137 12.00 4.57 1.35
N TYR A 138 12.05 5.75 1.96
CA TYR A 138 13.19 6.14 2.79
C TYR A 138 13.40 5.17 3.95
N ILE A 139 12.33 4.87 4.72
CA ILE A 139 12.44 3.97 5.86
C ILE A 139 12.81 2.56 5.39
N GLY A 140 12.17 2.08 4.34
CA GLY A 140 12.33 0.70 3.92
C GLY A 140 13.55 0.39 3.07
N LEU A 141 14.16 1.36 2.40
CA LEU A 141 15.40 1.17 1.64
C LEU A 141 16.65 1.57 2.42
N TYR A 142 16.55 2.50 3.38
CA TYR A 142 17.72 3.09 4.02
C TYR A 142 17.76 2.93 5.54
N ALA A 143 16.62 3.03 6.24
CA ALA A 143 16.65 3.04 7.71
C ALA A 143 16.62 1.63 8.31
N ASN A 144 15.73 0.75 7.85
CA ASN A 144 15.51 -0.57 8.46
C ASN A 144 15.09 -1.64 7.42
N PRO A 145 15.86 -1.88 6.35
CA PRO A 145 15.43 -2.74 5.23
C PRO A 145 15.08 -4.17 5.65
N ASP A 146 15.78 -4.73 6.63
CA ASP A 146 15.64 -6.13 7.06
C ASP A 146 14.66 -6.32 8.23
N LEU A 147 14.10 -5.24 8.78
CA LEU A 147 13.17 -5.33 9.91
C LEU A 147 11.85 -5.97 9.45
N ILE A 148 11.58 -7.17 9.96
CA ILE A 148 10.31 -7.89 9.76
C ILE A 148 9.19 -7.23 10.55
N ARG A 149 8.06 -6.96 9.90
CA ARG A 149 6.87 -6.35 10.50
C ARG A 149 5.60 -6.96 9.93
N LYS A 150 4.50 -6.81 10.67
CA LYS A 150 3.15 -7.11 10.21
C LYS A 150 2.62 -5.93 9.38
N TRP A 151 2.61 -6.10 8.07
CA TRP A 151 2.16 -5.08 7.11
C TRP A 151 0.70 -5.26 6.73
N ASN A 152 -0.08 -4.18 6.75
CA ASN A 152 -1.46 -4.21 6.31
C ASN A 152 -1.57 -3.93 4.80
N PHE A 153 -1.97 -4.93 4.02
CA PHE A 153 -2.02 -4.79 2.56
C PHE A 153 -2.98 -3.70 2.08
N GLU A 154 -4.13 -3.51 2.72
CA GLU A 154 -5.05 -2.44 2.32
C GLU A 154 -4.44 -1.06 2.52
N ARG A 155 -3.63 -0.88 3.57
CA ARG A 155 -2.94 0.39 3.80
C ARG A 155 -1.73 0.58 2.88
N LEU A 156 -0.98 -0.49 2.58
CA LEU A 156 0.07 -0.45 1.54
C LEU A 156 -0.53 -0.15 0.16
N LYS A 157 -1.68 -0.73 -0.16
CA LYS A 157 -2.45 -0.46 -1.38
C LYS A 157 -2.82 1.02 -1.45
N CYS A 158 -3.18 1.65 -0.33
CA CYS A 158 -3.44 3.09 -0.31
C CYS A 158 -2.22 3.96 -0.65
N LEU A 159 -0.99 3.47 -0.49
CA LEU A 159 0.22 4.18 -0.96
C LEU A 159 0.36 4.14 -2.48
N CYS A 160 -0.26 3.19 -3.17
CA CYS A 160 -0.22 3.03 -4.61
C CYS A 160 -1.25 3.91 -5.36
N LEU A 161 -1.92 4.82 -4.67
CA LEU A 161 -2.87 5.75 -5.27
C LEU A 161 -2.18 6.67 -6.27
N THR A 162 -2.74 6.77 -7.47
CA THR A 162 -2.44 7.89 -8.36
C THR A 162 -2.98 9.17 -7.72
N GLY A 163 -2.27 10.28 -7.91
CA GLY A 163 -2.77 11.59 -7.52
C GLY A 163 -4.21 11.82 -7.95
N ALA A 164 -5.07 12.12 -6.98
CA ALA A 164 -6.42 12.59 -7.26
C ALA A 164 -6.37 14.11 -7.34
N SER A 165 -6.77 14.66 -8.49
CA SER A 165 -7.26 16.04 -8.57
C SER A 165 -8.77 16.01 -8.30
N LEU A 166 -9.25 16.87 -7.40
CA LEU A 166 -10.69 17.17 -7.32
C LEU A 166 -11.17 17.87 -8.61
#